data_AF-A0A292SCW5-F1
#
_entry.id   AF-A0A292SCW5-F1
#
_cell.length_a   1.000
_cell.length_b   1.000
_cell.length_c   1.000
_cell.angle_alpha   90.00
_cell.angle_beta   90.00
_cell.angle_gamma   90.00
#
_symmetry.space_group_name_H-M   'P 1'
#
loop_
_entity.id
_entity.type
_entity.pdbx_description
1 polymer ?
#
loop_
_entity_poly.entity_id
_entity_poly.type
_entity_poly.pdbx_seq_one_letter_code
_entity_poly.pdbx_strand_id
1 'polypeptide(L)'
;MPIEGFDYKAFAASMSEQAKELVPPELEDREKEYIVKTLGNFTLLAGEALYNDTQMNLTAEQAVFITQIIAEWSFHKSIDLIHSGILPQYWDGIMQKIAFTIFEVAKQAVIRKIPQDQLLQAVEHHVIKVYNSSIEELQKKGVIDEEIKNRAESQSNIDAMAKQAQEEQQKRQMAAAEESEKNLREAEKRREEKRNKRKQEKQLASIPQGISNKQMKLMTLALVLKILSQDKVTTILNKFDSNDSLAISQYMNMADLESHLDGDLISDCLKEMKDYLPIKRKLTKENVLGDLLRIYRTTPREKIEKVIKNERPLVKRFISQAYDGEYSGLPLRVAGIVAQYIEDSI
;
A
#
# COMPACT_ATOMS: atom_id res chain seq x y z
N MET A 1 0.94 25.99 -29.86
CA MET A 1 0.01 25.18 -30.68
C MET A 1 -0.97 24.51 -29.73
N PRO A 2 -2.24 24.27 -30.12
CA PRO A 2 -3.16 23.47 -29.32
C PRO A 2 -2.54 22.11 -28.99
N ILE A 3 -2.86 21.57 -27.80
CA ILE A 3 -2.31 20.30 -27.34
C ILE A 3 -2.95 19.16 -28.16
N GLU A 4 -2.18 18.61 -29.11
CA GLU A 4 -2.64 17.54 -29.99
C GLU A 4 -2.98 16.27 -29.19
N GLY A 5 -4.17 15.71 -29.39
CA GLY A 5 -4.66 14.53 -28.65
C GLY A 5 -5.37 14.82 -27.32
N PHE A 6 -5.54 16.09 -26.92
CA PHE A 6 -6.28 16.45 -25.71
C PHE A 6 -7.71 16.95 -26.01
N ASP A 7 -8.68 16.03 -25.99
CA ASP A 7 -10.11 16.37 -26.08
C ASP A 7 -10.69 16.66 -24.69
N TYR A 8 -10.48 17.89 -24.24
CA TYR A 8 -10.94 18.33 -22.92
C TYR A 8 -12.46 18.36 -22.77
N LYS A 9 -13.21 18.51 -23.87
CA LYS A 9 -14.68 18.53 -23.84
C LYS A 9 -15.24 17.15 -23.59
N ALA A 10 -14.73 16.15 -24.33
CA ALA A 10 -15.10 14.75 -24.10
C ALA A 10 -14.67 14.28 -22.71
N PHE A 11 -13.47 14.69 -22.26
CA PHE A 11 -12.99 14.37 -20.91
C PHE A 11 -13.91 14.94 -19.81
N ALA A 12 -14.26 16.22 -19.88
CA ALA A 12 -15.18 16.85 -18.92
C ALA A 12 -16.55 16.16 -18.90
N ALA A 13 -17.10 15.83 -20.08
CA ALA A 13 -18.37 15.10 -20.17
C ALA A 13 -18.29 13.71 -19.51
N SER A 14 -17.19 12.98 -19.74
CA SER A 14 -16.96 11.67 -19.12
C SER A 14 -16.85 11.77 -17.59
N MET A 15 -16.15 12.78 -17.07
CA MET A 15 -16.01 12.98 -15.63
C MET A 15 -17.34 13.34 -14.98
N SER A 16 -18.16 14.18 -15.62
CA SER A 16 -19.51 14.49 -15.15
C SER A 16 -20.43 13.28 -15.13
N GLU A 17 -20.31 12.36 -16.10
CA GLU A 17 -21.10 11.13 -16.10
C GLU A 17 -20.70 10.20 -14.96
N GLN A 18 -19.39 9.99 -14.75
CA GLN A 18 -18.88 9.21 -13.63
C GLN A 18 -19.28 9.80 -12.28
N ALA A 19 -19.28 11.13 -12.16
CA ALA A 19 -19.69 11.80 -10.95
C ALA A 19 -21.13 11.43 -10.54
N LYS A 20 -22.07 11.32 -11.49
CA LYS A 20 -23.48 10.95 -11.21
C LYS A 20 -23.62 9.62 -10.49
N GLU A 21 -22.78 8.65 -10.82
CA GLU A 21 -22.79 7.31 -10.18
C GLU A 21 -22.18 7.32 -8.78
N LEU A 22 -21.27 8.26 -8.52
CA LEU A 22 -20.52 8.36 -7.27
C LEU A 22 -21.12 9.34 -6.26
N VAL A 23 -22.07 10.20 -6.67
CA VAL A 23 -22.70 11.15 -5.75
C VAL A 23 -23.40 10.38 -4.61
N PRO A 24 -23.21 10.79 -3.34
CA PRO A 24 -23.85 10.12 -2.22
C PRO A 24 -25.39 10.09 -2.36
N PRO A 25 -26.03 8.92 -2.16
CA PRO A 25 -27.46 8.75 -2.40
C PRO A 25 -28.34 9.60 -1.47
N GLU A 26 -27.84 9.96 -0.29
CA GLU A 26 -28.52 10.73 0.75
C GLU A 26 -28.74 12.21 0.40
N LEU A 27 -28.01 12.74 -0.59
CA LEU A 27 -28.11 14.14 -0.97
C LEU A 27 -29.39 14.44 -1.75
N GLU A 28 -29.91 15.66 -1.62
CA GLU A 28 -31.06 16.12 -2.39
C GLU A 28 -30.71 16.28 -3.88
N ASP A 29 -31.68 16.13 -4.78
CA ASP A 29 -31.43 16.21 -6.23
C ASP A 29 -30.74 17.52 -6.65
N ARG A 30 -31.06 18.63 -5.99
CA ARG A 30 -30.41 19.94 -6.21
C ARG A 30 -28.91 19.90 -5.85
N GLU A 31 -28.57 19.23 -4.76
CA GLU A 31 -27.19 19.10 -4.27
C GLU A 31 -26.40 18.17 -5.19
N LYS A 32 -27.02 17.08 -5.64
CA LYS A 32 -26.45 16.17 -6.65
C LYS A 32 -26.17 16.88 -7.96
N GLU A 33 -27.13 17.66 -8.45
CA GLU A 33 -26.97 18.46 -9.67
C GLU A 33 -25.85 19.50 -9.51
N TYR A 34 -25.77 20.16 -8.34
CA TYR A 34 -24.71 21.11 -8.05
C TYR A 34 -23.31 20.47 -8.13
N ILE A 35 -23.11 19.29 -7.52
CA ILE A 35 -21.82 18.58 -7.54
C ILE A 35 -21.40 18.25 -8.98
N VAL A 36 -22.30 17.64 -9.75
CA VAL A 36 -22.02 17.20 -11.12
C VAL A 36 -21.73 18.40 -12.03
N LYS A 37 -22.51 19.47 -11.90
CA LYS A 37 -22.33 20.70 -12.68
C LYS A 37 -21.03 21.43 -12.31
N THR A 38 -20.70 21.51 -11.02
CA THR A 38 -19.48 22.18 -10.54
C THR A 38 -18.24 21.46 -11.03
N LEU A 39 -18.17 20.13 -10.87
CA LEU A 39 -17.09 19.32 -11.43
C LEU A 39 -17.00 19.52 -12.95
N GLY A 40 -18.11 19.37 -13.68
CA GLY A 40 -18.10 19.47 -15.14
C GLY A 40 -17.61 20.82 -15.64
N ASN A 41 -18.11 21.91 -15.04
CA ASN A 41 -17.70 23.26 -15.39
C ASN A 41 -16.22 23.51 -15.12
N PHE A 42 -15.70 23.08 -13.97
CA PHE A 42 -14.30 23.31 -13.63
C PHE A 42 -13.35 22.43 -14.45
N THR A 43 -13.70 21.18 -14.72
CA THR A 43 -12.93 20.33 -15.64
C THR A 43 -12.90 20.93 -17.05
N LEU A 44 -14.04 21.44 -17.54
CA LEU A 44 -14.12 22.09 -18.84
C LEU A 44 -13.26 23.36 -18.90
N LEU A 45 -13.39 24.26 -17.92
CA LEU A 45 -12.64 25.51 -17.85
C LEU A 45 -11.14 25.28 -17.72
N ALA A 46 -10.73 24.34 -16.87
CA ALA A 46 -9.32 23.99 -16.73
C ALA A 46 -8.75 23.40 -18.02
N GLY A 47 -9.49 22.51 -18.65
CA GLY A 47 -9.09 21.91 -19.92
C GLY A 47 -8.98 22.93 -21.05
N GLU A 48 -9.95 23.83 -21.16
CA GLU A 48 -9.91 24.95 -22.11
C GLU A 48 -8.71 25.87 -21.85
N ALA A 49 -8.45 26.22 -20.59
CA ALA A 49 -7.32 27.07 -20.22
C ALA A 49 -5.98 26.42 -20.60
N LEU A 50 -5.82 25.11 -20.38
CA LEU A 50 -4.60 24.37 -20.74
C LEU A 50 -4.47 24.21 -22.26
N TYR A 51 -5.57 23.92 -22.96
CA TYR A 51 -5.58 23.76 -24.40
C TYR A 51 -5.17 25.06 -25.13
N ASN A 52 -5.62 26.20 -24.60
CA ASN A 52 -5.32 27.52 -25.16
C ASN A 52 -3.98 28.11 -24.68
N ASP A 53 -3.35 27.52 -23.66
CA ASP A 53 -2.05 27.99 -23.15
C ASP A 53 -0.92 27.57 -24.08
N THR A 54 -0.52 28.48 -24.96
CA THR A 54 0.55 28.27 -25.94
C THR A 54 1.95 28.51 -25.40
N GLN A 55 2.09 29.03 -24.17
CA GLN A 55 3.38 29.36 -23.58
C GLN A 55 4.02 28.15 -22.89
N MET A 56 3.19 27.19 -22.51
CA MET A 56 3.59 26.00 -21.77
C MET A 56 3.46 24.82 -22.70
N ASN A 57 4.58 24.31 -23.22
CA ASN A 57 4.63 23.11 -24.06
C ASN A 57 4.25 21.85 -23.25
N LEU A 58 3.02 21.81 -22.75
CA LEU A 58 2.44 20.70 -22.03
C LEU A 58 2.07 19.59 -23.00
N THR A 59 2.31 18.36 -22.57
CA THR A 59 1.83 17.17 -23.27
C THR A 59 0.34 16.94 -23.01
N ALA A 60 -0.33 16.19 -23.88
CA ALA A 60 -1.72 15.78 -23.66
C ALA A 60 -1.90 15.05 -22.32
N GLU A 61 -0.97 14.16 -21.95
CA GLU A 61 -0.99 13.44 -20.68
C GLU A 61 -0.92 14.37 -19.47
N GLN A 62 -0.07 15.40 -19.52
CA GLN A 62 0.03 16.41 -18.46
C GLN A 62 -1.23 17.26 -18.35
N ALA A 63 -1.84 17.63 -19.48
CA ALA A 63 -3.07 18.39 -19.48
C ALA A 63 -4.23 17.57 -18.89
N VAL A 64 -4.39 16.30 -19.31
CA VAL A 64 -5.34 15.34 -18.73
C VAL A 64 -5.13 15.23 -17.22
N PHE A 65 -3.89 15.03 -16.79
CA PHE A 65 -3.56 14.87 -15.38
C PHE A 65 -3.97 16.09 -14.53
N ILE A 66 -3.65 17.32 -14.98
CA ILE A 66 -4.06 18.53 -14.26
C ILE A 66 -5.59 18.65 -14.22
N THR A 67 -6.28 18.40 -15.34
CA THR A 67 -7.75 18.45 -15.36
C THR A 67 -8.42 17.40 -14.49
N GLN A 68 -7.80 16.22 -14.36
CA GLN A 68 -8.30 15.15 -13.50
C GLN A 68 -8.20 15.54 -12.02
N ILE A 69 -7.06 16.10 -11.58
CA ILE A 69 -6.91 16.57 -10.19
C ILE A 69 -7.99 17.59 -9.86
N ILE A 70 -8.27 18.53 -10.77
CA ILE A 70 -9.32 19.53 -10.58
C ILE A 70 -10.68 18.86 -10.48
N ALA A 71 -11.00 17.89 -11.34
CA ALA A 71 -12.26 17.17 -11.29
C ALA A 71 -12.45 16.48 -9.91
N GLU A 72 -11.49 15.66 -9.49
CA GLU A 72 -11.55 14.87 -8.26
C GLU A 72 -11.70 15.75 -7.02
N TRP A 73 -10.84 16.77 -6.87
CA TRP A 73 -10.94 17.67 -5.73
C TRP A 73 -12.22 18.52 -5.75
N SER A 74 -12.69 18.91 -6.94
CA SER A 74 -13.94 19.69 -7.05
C SER A 74 -15.15 18.86 -6.63
N PHE A 75 -15.16 17.57 -6.96
CA PHE A 75 -16.17 16.63 -6.50
C PHE A 75 -16.18 16.52 -4.98
N HIS A 76 -15.04 16.16 -4.37
CA HIS A 76 -14.95 15.95 -2.94
C HIS A 76 -15.27 17.22 -2.14
N LYS A 77 -14.73 18.38 -2.57
CA LYS A 77 -14.96 19.64 -1.84
C LYS A 77 -16.37 20.19 -2.02
N SER A 78 -17.06 19.87 -3.13
CA SER A 78 -18.48 20.19 -3.25
C SER A 78 -19.31 19.42 -2.22
N ILE A 79 -19.01 18.14 -2.01
CA ILE A 79 -19.65 17.30 -0.98
C ILE A 79 -19.34 17.83 0.42
N ASP A 80 -18.08 18.14 0.72
CA ASP A 80 -17.68 18.68 2.03
C ASP A 80 -18.41 20.00 2.34
N LEU A 81 -18.58 20.87 1.34
CA LEU A 81 -19.32 22.13 1.49
C LEU A 81 -20.80 21.89 1.78
N ILE A 82 -21.44 20.93 1.12
CA ILE A 82 -22.83 20.57 1.37
C ILE A 82 -22.98 20.05 2.81
N HIS A 83 -22.14 19.09 3.21
CA HIS A 83 -22.16 18.50 4.56
C HIS A 83 -21.78 19.48 5.66
N SER A 84 -21.02 20.53 5.35
CA SER A 84 -20.67 21.58 6.31
C SER A 84 -21.87 22.38 6.82
N GLY A 85 -22.98 22.41 6.08
CA GLY A 85 -24.16 23.23 6.39
C GLY A 85 -24.02 24.70 5.97
N ILE A 86 -22.96 25.05 5.22
CA ILE A 86 -22.82 26.37 4.60
C ILE A 86 -23.94 26.57 3.57
N LEU A 87 -24.51 27.77 3.52
CA LEU A 87 -25.61 28.06 2.59
C LEU A 87 -25.15 28.08 1.12
N PRO A 88 -26.00 27.60 0.18
CA PRO A 88 -25.65 27.47 -1.23
C PRO A 88 -25.12 28.74 -1.91
N GLN A 89 -25.56 29.91 -1.47
CA GLN A 89 -25.13 31.21 -2.00
C GLN A 89 -23.63 31.49 -1.84
N TYR A 90 -22.93 30.73 -0.98
CA TYR A 90 -21.48 30.87 -0.76
C TYR A 90 -20.65 29.76 -1.41
N TRP A 91 -21.27 28.68 -1.90
CA TRP A 91 -20.54 27.52 -2.40
C TRP A 91 -19.69 27.88 -3.63
N ASP A 92 -20.26 28.55 -4.63
CA ASP A 92 -19.56 28.91 -5.86
C ASP A 92 -18.29 29.72 -5.59
N GLY A 93 -18.36 30.70 -4.68
CA GLY A 93 -17.23 31.56 -4.36
C GLY A 93 -16.07 30.79 -3.71
N ILE A 94 -16.38 29.81 -2.85
CA ILE A 94 -15.37 28.95 -2.22
C ILE A 94 -14.80 27.98 -3.26
N MET A 95 -15.67 27.33 -4.02
CA MET A 95 -15.30 26.35 -5.03
C MET A 95 -14.43 26.95 -6.15
N GLN A 96 -14.69 28.18 -6.57
CA GLN A 96 -13.85 28.90 -7.53
C GLN A 96 -12.44 29.17 -6.98
N LYS A 97 -12.32 29.61 -5.72
CA LYS A 97 -11.01 29.82 -5.07
C LYS A 97 -10.21 28.51 -4.99
N ILE A 98 -10.88 27.41 -4.67
CA ILE A 98 -10.28 26.07 -4.60
C ILE A 98 -9.83 25.61 -5.99
N ALA A 99 -10.70 25.66 -6.99
CA ALA A 99 -10.40 25.24 -8.35
C ALA A 99 -9.22 26.02 -8.94
N PHE A 100 -9.21 27.35 -8.75
CA PHE A 100 -8.09 28.20 -9.17
C PHE A 100 -6.78 27.80 -8.49
N THR A 101 -6.82 27.54 -7.19
CA THR A 101 -5.64 27.13 -6.42
C THR A 101 -5.08 25.80 -6.91
N ILE A 102 -5.95 24.80 -7.12
CA ILE A 102 -5.55 23.49 -7.66
C ILE A 102 -4.91 23.67 -9.03
N PHE A 103 -5.56 24.44 -9.91
CA PHE A 103 -5.08 24.70 -11.27
C PHE A 103 -3.66 25.29 -11.24
N GLU A 104 -3.45 26.37 -10.49
CA GLU A 104 -2.14 27.03 -10.43
C GLU A 104 -1.07 26.14 -9.80
N VAL A 105 -1.36 25.46 -8.68
CA VAL A 105 -0.39 24.60 -8.00
C VAL A 105 -0.01 23.41 -8.88
N ALA A 106 -1.00 22.72 -9.46
CA ALA A 106 -0.75 21.57 -10.33
C ALA A 106 0.01 21.98 -11.59
N LYS A 107 -0.39 23.09 -12.24
CA LYS A 107 0.29 23.66 -13.41
C LYS A 107 1.75 23.98 -13.10
N GLN A 108 2.03 24.71 -12.01
CA GLN A 108 3.40 25.05 -11.60
C GLN A 108 4.25 23.81 -11.27
N ALA A 109 3.66 22.82 -10.59
CA ALA A 109 4.36 21.61 -10.21
C ALA A 109 4.74 20.75 -11.42
N VAL A 110 3.86 20.65 -12.43
CA VAL A 110 4.17 19.97 -13.70
C VAL A 110 5.30 20.68 -14.45
N ILE A 111 5.28 22.01 -14.54
CA ILE A 111 6.36 22.80 -15.19
C ILE A 111 7.70 22.55 -14.51
N ARG A 112 7.70 22.55 -13.17
CA ARG A 112 8.89 22.31 -12.34
C ARG A 112 9.32 20.84 -12.30
N LYS A 113 8.61 19.95 -12.99
CA LYS A 113 8.84 18.50 -13.01
C LYS A 113 8.88 17.89 -11.61
N ILE A 114 8.03 18.40 -10.72
CA ILE A 114 7.86 17.86 -9.38
C ILE A 114 7.25 16.45 -9.51
N PRO A 115 7.75 15.44 -8.76
CA PRO A 115 7.16 14.11 -8.75
C PRO A 115 5.66 14.15 -8.42
N GLN A 116 4.89 13.26 -9.05
CA GLN A 116 3.43 13.23 -8.93
C GLN A 116 2.95 13.18 -7.47
N ASP A 117 3.58 12.36 -6.62
CA ASP A 117 3.21 12.24 -5.20
C ASP A 117 3.38 13.57 -4.44
N GLN A 118 4.47 14.29 -4.72
CA GLN A 118 4.73 15.59 -4.08
C GLN A 118 3.81 16.68 -4.62
N LEU A 119 3.41 16.60 -5.89
CA LEU A 119 2.42 17.50 -6.47
C LEU A 119 1.06 17.31 -5.78
N LEU A 120 0.62 16.06 -5.60
CA LEU A 120 -0.66 15.77 -4.92
C LEU A 120 -0.65 16.28 -3.48
N GLN A 121 0.45 16.07 -2.73
CA GLN A 121 0.62 16.62 -1.38
C GLN A 121 0.58 18.15 -1.36
N ALA A 122 1.21 18.81 -2.34
CA ALA A 122 1.19 20.26 -2.45
C ALA A 122 -0.23 20.78 -2.75
N VAL A 123 -0.94 20.13 -3.69
CA VAL A 123 -2.34 20.47 -4.00
C VAL A 123 -3.21 20.33 -2.75
N GLU A 124 -3.12 19.20 -2.05
CA GLU A 124 -3.86 18.96 -0.80
C GLU A 124 -3.61 20.05 0.24
N HIS A 125 -2.34 20.34 0.54
CA HIS A 125 -1.98 21.37 1.52
C HIS A 125 -2.60 22.73 1.15
N HIS A 126 -2.50 23.12 -0.11
CA HIS A 126 -3.01 24.40 -0.58
C HIS A 126 -4.55 24.45 -0.63
N VAL A 127 -5.22 23.35 -1.00
CA VAL A 127 -6.68 23.25 -0.99
C VAL A 127 -7.22 23.37 0.43
N ILE A 128 -6.67 22.63 1.38
CA ILE A 128 -7.08 22.69 2.79
C ILE A 128 -6.91 24.11 3.33
N LYS A 129 -5.77 24.74 3.05
CA LYS A 129 -5.49 26.11 3.47
C LYS A 129 -6.51 27.11 2.90
N VAL A 130 -6.82 27.02 1.61
CA VAL A 130 -7.77 27.94 0.94
C VAL A 130 -9.20 27.70 1.38
N TYR A 131 -9.59 26.43 1.59
CA TYR A 131 -10.87 26.07 2.16
C TYR A 131 -11.02 26.69 3.56
N ASN A 132 -10.13 26.35 4.50
CA ASN A 132 -10.18 26.86 5.88
C ASN A 132 -10.14 28.39 5.94
N SER A 133 -9.29 29.03 5.14
CA SER A 133 -9.26 30.50 5.04
C SER A 133 -10.60 31.06 4.57
N SER A 134 -11.31 30.38 3.66
CA SER A 134 -12.63 30.81 3.19
C SER A 134 -13.70 30.62 4.27
N ILE A 135 -13.63 29.55 5.06
CA ILE A 135 -14.51 29.33 6.21
C ILE A 135 -14.29 30.40 7.27
N GLU A 136 -13.04 30.69 7.62
CA GLU A 136 -12.69 31.77 8.55
C GLU A 136 -13.19 33.13 8.07
N GLU A 137 -13.11 33.44 6.77
CA GLU A 137 -13.65 34.67 6.21
C GLU A 137 -15.17 34.77 6.40
N LEU A 138 -15.90 33.68 6.17
CA LEU A 138 -17.35 33.64 6.39
C LEU A 138 -17.70 33.82 7.87
N GLN A 139 -16.94 33.20 8.77
CA GLN A 139 -17.11 33.37 10.20
C GLN A 139 -16.87 34.83 10.62
N LYS A 140 -15.75 35.42 10.19
CA LYS A 140 -15.40 36.82 10.50
C LYS A 140 -16.45 37.81 10.00
N LYS A 141 -17.15 37.48 8.92
CA LYS A 141 -18.27 38.27 8.38
C LYS A 141 -19.60 38.03 9.12
N GLY A 142 -19.64 37.12 10.09
CA GLY A 142 -20.86 36.75 10.83
C GLY A 142 -21.86 35.95 9.98
N VAL A 143 -21.40 35.33 8.89
CA VAL A 143 -22.26 34.56 7.98
C VAL A 143 -22.51 33.15 8.53
N ILE A 144 -21.53 32.59 9.22
CA ILE A 144 -21.60 31.27 9.86
C ILE A 144 -21.16 31.37 11.32
N ASP A 145 -21.68 30.49 12.16
CA ASP A 145 -21.31 30.37 13.55
C ASP A 145 -20.10 29.42 13.76
N GLU A 146 -19.64 29.30 15.01
CA GLU A 146 -18.53 28.41 15.36
C GLU A 146 -18.89 26.92 15.15
N GLU A 147 -20.17 26.55 15.25
CA GLU A 147 -20.59 25.15 15.05
C GLU A 147 -20.44 24.74 13.58
N ILE A 148 -20.96 25.56 12.66
CA ILE A 148 -20.84 25.37 11.22
C ILE A 148 -19.37 25.40 10.80
N LYS A 149 -18.56 26.31 11.36
CA LYS A 149 -17.12 26.33 11.10
C LYS A 149 -16.43 25.04 11.53
N ASN A 150 -16.65 24.59 12.76
CA ASN A 150 -16.06 23.34 13.27
C ASN A 150 -16.49 22.13 12.43
N ARG A 151 -17.76 22.13 11.98
CA ARG A 151 -18.27 21.10 11.06
C ARG A 151 -17.55 21.17 9.71
N ALA A 152 -17.43 22.36 9.13
CA ALA A 152 -16.74 22.57 7.86
C ALA A 152 -15.26 22.14 7.92
N GLU A 153 -14.53 22.54 8.94
CA GLU A 153 -13.11 22.20 9.14
C GLU A 153 -12.92 20.70 9.40
N SER A 154 -13.85 20.06 10.12
CA SER A 154 -13.80 18.61 10.37
C SER A 154 -14.10 17.76 9.13
N GLN A 155 -14.91 18.25 8.18
CA GLN A 155 -15.08 17.57 6.87
C GLN A 155 -13.79 17.57 6.05
N SER A 156 -12.99 18.64 6.14
CA SER A 156 -11.69 18.71 5.45
C SER A 156 -10.60 17.84 6.08
N ASN A 157 -10.84 17.32 7.29
CA ASN A 157 -10.00 16.30 7.88
C ASN A 157 -10.39 14.92 7.34
N ILE A 158 -9.82 14.56 6.19
CA ILE A 158 -9.67 13.16 5.74
C ILE A 158 -8.88 12.32 6.75
N ASP A 159 -8.34 12.92 7.80
CA ASP A 159 -7.97 12.22 9.03
C ASP A 159 -9.12 11.35 9.56
N ALA A 160 -10.40 11.65 9.29
CA ALA A 160 -11.54 10.81 9.71
C ALA A 160 -11.74 9.55 8.85
N MET A 161 -11.38 9.53 7.56
CA MET A 161 -11.49 8.31 6.74
C MET A 161 -10.27 7.40 6.94
N ALA A 162 -9.08 8.00 7.09
CA ALA A 162 -7.87 7.28 7.50
C ALA A 162 -7.92 6.83 8.97
N LYS A 163 -8.46 7.65 9.89
CA LYS A 163 -8.75 7.23 11.27
C LYS A 163 -9.92 6.27 11.35
N GLN A 164 -11.00 6.39 10.58
CA GLN A 164 -12.04 5.35 10.63
C GLN A 164 -11.50 4.02 10.13
N ALA A 165 -10.69 4.00 9.08
CA ALA A 165 -10.00 2.78 8.65
C ALA A 165 -9.03 2.25 9.72
N GLN A 166 -8.27 3.11 10.40
CA GLN A 166 -7.35 2.72 11.48
C GLN A 166 -8.04 2.37 12.80
N GLU A 167 -9.10 3.07 13.19
CA GLU A 167 -9.91 2.88 14.40
C GLU A 167 -10.81 1.66 14.25
N GLU A 168 -11.33 1.37 13.06
CA GLU A 168 -12.04 0.12 12.79
C GLU A 168 -11.06 -1.07 12.81
N GLN A 169 -9.84 -0.88 12.30
CA GLN A 169 -8.77 -1.87 12.41
C GLN A 169 -8.27 -2.05 13.85
N GLN A 170 -8.15 -0.97 14.64
CA GLN A 170 -7.82 -1.02 16.07
C GLN A 170 -8.97 -1.58 16.92
N LYS A 171 -10.23 -1.26 16.64
CA LYS A 171 -11.40 -1.86 17.31
C LYS A 171 -11.51 -3.35 17.00
N ARG A 172 -11.21 -3.79 15.77
CA ARG A 172 -11.12 -5.22 15.44
C ARG A 172 -9.95 -5.91 16.16
N GLN A 173 -8.81 -5.22 16.33
CA GLN A 173 -7.68 -5.75 17.11
C GLN A 173 -7.97 -5.79 18.61
N MET A 174 -8.63 -4.77 19.18
CA MET A 174 -9.02 -4.73 20.59
C MET A 174 -10.14 -5.73 20.90
N ALA A 175 -11.14 -5.89 20.03
CA ALA A 175 -12.16 -6.91 20.17
C ALA A 175 -11.55 -8.33 20.10
N ALA A 176 -10.60 -8.58 19.19
CA ALA A 176 -9.86 -9.84 19.13
C ALA A 176 -8.99 -10.07 20.37
N ALA A 177 -8.40 -9.01 20.96
CA ALA A 177 -7.63 -9.09 22.18
C ALA A 177 -8.52 -9.36 23.42
N GLU A 178 -9.66 -8.68 23.55
CA GLU A 178 -10.63 -8.90 24.62
C GLU A 178 -11.26 -10.30 24.53
N GLU A 179 -11.57 -10.78 23.31
CA GLU A 179 -12.04 -12.14 23.08
C GLU A 179 -10.96 -13.17 23.43
N SER A 180 -9.69 -12.90 23.11
CA SER A 180 -8.57 -13.75 23.53
C SER A 180 -8.40 -13.79 25.05
N GLU A 181 -8.56 -12.66 25.73
CA GLU A 181 -8.38 -12.56 27.19
C GLU A 181 -9.56 -13.22 27.93
N LYS A 182 -10.78 -13.11 27.39
CA LYS A 182 -11.96 -13.79 27.91
C LYS A 182 -11.85 -15.31 27.73
N ASN A 183 -11.36 -15.76 26.58
CA ASN A 183 -11.06 -17.18 26.32
C ASN A 183 -9.92 -17.70 27.21
N LEU A 184 -8.91 -16.88 27.53
CA LEU A 184 -7.83 -17.24 28.46
C LEU A 184 -8.38 -17.44 29.89
N ARG A 185 -9.22 -16.52 30.37
CA ARG A 185 -9.84 -16.60 31.71
C ARG A 185 -10.83 -17.77 31.82
N GLU A 186 -11.58 -18.09 30.77
CA GLU A 186 -12.42 -19.30 30.73
C GLU A 186 -11.58 -20.59 30.66
N ALA A 187 -10.46 -20.58 29.94
CA ALA A 187 -9.53 -21.70 29.89
C ALA A 187 -8.82 -21.94 31.24
N GLU A 188 -8.50 -20.89 31.99
CA GLU A 188 -7.95 -20.97 33.35
C GLU A 188 -8.97 -21.53 34.35
N LYS A 189 -10.22 -21.06 34.33
CA LYS A 189 -11.31 -21.65 35.13
C LYS A 189 -11.53 -23.14 34.79
N ARG A 190 -11.54 -23.50 33.50
CA ARG A 190 -11.64 -24.91 33.05
C ARG A 190 -10.41 -25.75 33.44
N ARG A 191 -9.22 -25.14 33.54
CA ARG A 191 -7.99 -25.81 34.02
C ARG A 191 -8.03 -26.05 35.53
N GLU A 192 -8.55 -25.13 36.32
CA GLU A 192 -8.76 -25.32 37.77
C GLU A 192 -9.82 -26.38 38.07
N GLU A 193 -10.93 -26.39 37.33
CA GLU A 193 -11.95 -27.45 37.43
C GLU A 193 -11.40 -28.83 37.03
N LYS A 194 -10.59 -28.91 35.97
CA LYS A 194 -9.88 -30.14 35.58
C LYS A 194 -8.81 -30.56 36.60
N ARG A 195 -8.17 -29.61 37.31
CA ARG A 195 -7.18 -29.90 38.36
C ARG A 195 -7.84 -30.47 39.62
N ASN A 196 -9.04 -30.01 39.96
CA ASN A 196 -9.82 -30.57 41.06
C ASN A 196 -10.40 -31.96 40.72
N LYS A 197 -10.85 -32.20 39.47
CA LYS A 197 -11.25 -33.55 39.02
C LYS A 197 -10.09 -34.56 38.97
N ARG A 198 -8.89 -34.12 38.56
CA ARG A 198 -7.68 -34.98 38.49
C ARG A 198 -7.15 -35.47 39.85
N LYS A 199 -7.61 -34.94 40.98
CA LYS A 199 -7.24 -35.45 42.31
C LYS A 199 -8.10 -36.63 42.76
N GLN A 200 -9.25 -36.89 42.13
CA GLN A 200 -10.14 -38.00 42.50
C GLN A 200 -9.95 -39.27 41.67
N GLU A 201 -9.42 -39.16 40.44
CA GLU A 201 -9.38 -40.29 39.51
C GLU A 201 -7.93 -40.62 39.11
N LYS A 202 -7.21 -41.26 40.03
CA LYS A 202 -5.98 -42.01 39.73
C LYS A 202 -6.02 -43.35 40.43
N GLN A 203 -6.75 -44.29 39.86
CA GLN A 203 -6.45 -45.71 39.99
C GLN A 203 -6.84 -46.44 38.69
N LEU A 204 -5.83 -47.05 38.07
CA LEU A 204 -5.85 -48.06 37.00
C LEU A 204 -6.30 -47.63 35.58
N ALA A 205 -5.32 -47.35 34.71
CA ALA A 205 -4.87 -48.28 33.65
C ALA A 205 -4.29 -47.56 32.39
N SER A 206 -3.02 -47.86 32.11
CA SER A 206 -2.27 -47.98 30.83
C SER A 206 -2.42 -46.98 29.66
N ILE A 207 -1.27 -46.49 29.19
CA ILE A 207 -1.00 -45.65 28.00
C ILE A 207 -0.64 -46.54 26.78
N PRO A 208 -0.70 -46.04 25.53
CA PRO A 208 0.55 -45.90 24.74
C PRO A 208 0.75 -44.51 24.06
N GLN A 209 1.98 -43.98 24.07
CA GLN A 209 2.46 -42.77 23.35
C GLN A 209 3.06 -43.14 21.97
N GLY A 210 3.27 -42.18 21.05
CA GLY A 210 4.45 -42.26 20.14
C GLY A 210 4.43 -41.58 18.76
N ILE A 211 4.27 -40.24 18.63
CA ILE A 211 4.76 -39.51 17.44
C ILE A 211 6.08 -38.81 17.81
N SER A 212 7.16 -39.09 17.08
CA SER A 212 8.46 -38.44 17.30
C SER A 212 8.51 -37.01 16.71
N ASN A 213 9.37 -36.16 17.27
CA ASN A 213 9.58 -34.79 16.78
C ASN A 213 10.02 -34.76 15.30
N LYS A 214 10.88 -35.72 14.88
CA LYS A 214 11.28 -35.86 13.46
C LYS A 214 10.07 -36.14 12.55
N GLN A 215 9.19 -37.06 12.94
CA GLN A 215 7.98 -37.38 12.15
C GLN A 215 7.05 -36.17 12.04
N MET A 216 6.87 -35.42 13.13
CA MET A 216 6.07 -34.18 13.13
C MET A 216 6.60 -33.14 12.13
N LYS A 217 7.92 -32.94 12.08
CA LYS A 217 8.56 -32.02 11.12
C LYS A 217 8.40 -32.47 9.67
N LEU A 218 8.54 -33.77 9.38
CA LEU A 218 8.33 -34.32 8.03
C LEU A 218 6.87 -34.21 7.58
N MET A 219 5.90 -34.45 8.48
CA MET A 219 4.48 -34.28 8.20
C MET A 219 4.12 -32.80 7.97
N THR A 220 4.70 -31.90 8.77
CA THR A 220 4.52 -30.44 8.59
C THR A 220 5.11 -29.96 7.26
N LEU A 221 6.30 -30.44 6.90
CA LEU A 221 6.90 -30.16 5.59
C LEU A 221 6.03 -30.70 4.44
N ALA A 222 5.45 -31.91 4.58
CA ALA A 222 4.56 -32.49 3.59
C ALA A 222 3.30 -31.62 3.35
N LEU A 223 2.72 -31.03 4.40
CA LEU A 223 1.62 -30.08 4.27
C LEU A 223 2.01 -28.84 3.45
N VAL A 224 3.22 -28.29 3.67
CA VAL A 224 3.72 -27.14 2.89
C VAL A 224 3.97 -27.53 1.43
N LEU A 225 4.55 -28.70 1.18
CA LEU A 225 4.86 -29.16 -0.17
C LEU A 225 3.60 -29.46 -1.01
N LYS A 226 2.47 -29.85 -0.39
CA LYS A 226 1.17 -30.01 -1.07
C LYS A 226 0.68 -28.74 -1.79
N ILE A 227 1.11 -27.57 -1.32
CA ILE A 227 0.71 -26.25 -1.87
C ILE A 227 1.59 -25.86 -3.08
N LEU A 228 2.74 -26.52 -3.27
CA LEU A 228 3.70 -26.20 -4.33
C LEU A 228 3.44 -27.01 -5.61
N SER A 229 3.91 -26.49 -6.75
CA SER A 229 3.89 -27.21 -8.02
C SER A 229 4.80 -28.45 -7.99
N GLN A 230 4.41 -29.52 -8.67
CA GLN A 230 5.12 -30.82 -8.66
C GLN A 230 6.60 -30.71 -9.07
N ASP A 231 6.97 -29.84 -10.01
CA ASP A 231 8.38 -29.62 -10.39
C ASP A 231 9.23 -29.10 -9.23
N LYS A 232 8.66 -28.22 -8.39
CA LYS A 232 9.34 -27.66 -7.21
C LYS A 232 9.42 -28.71 -6.10
N VAL A 233 8.35 -29.47 -5.89
CA VAL A 233 8.31 -30.59 -4.93
C VAL A 233 9.40 -31.60 -5.28
N THR A 234 9.49 -32.03 -6.54
CA THR A 234 10.51 -32.97 -7.02
C THR A 234 11.93 -32.42 -6.82
N THR A 235 12.15 -31.15 -7.14
CA THR A 235 13.45 -30.49 -6.94
C THR A 235 13.87 -30.45 -5.47
N ILE A 236 12.91 -30.22 -4.56
CA ILE A 236 13.15 -30.18 -3.11
C ILE A 236 13.36 -31.61 -2.58
N LEU A 237 12.51 -32.56 -2.93
CA LEU A 237 12.60 -33.96 -2.49
C LEU A 237 13.90 -34.64 -2.92
N ASN A 238 14.45 -34.28 -4.09
CA ASN A 238 15.76 -34.76 -4.56
C ASN A 238 16.95 -34.29 -3.70
N LYS A 239 16.74 -33.36 -2.77
CA LYS A 239 17.76 -32.90 -1.81
C LYS A 239 17.69 -33.63 -0.46
N PHE A 240 16.64 -34.42 -0.22
CA PHE A 240 16.52 -35.26 0.98
C PHE A 240 17.09 -36.65 0.71
N ASP A 241 17.44 -37.38 1.78
CA ASP A 241 17.78 -38.79 1.65
C ASP A 241 16.56 -39.64 1.24
N SER A 242 16.82 -40.83 0.72
CA SER A 242 15.78 -41.70 0.15
C SER A 242 14.69 -42.11 1.16
N ASN A 243 15.01 -42.18 2.45
CA ASN A 243 14.03 -42.57 3.48
C ASN A 243 13.13 -41.40 3.84
N ASP A 244 13.70 -40.21 4.06
CA ASP A 244 12.92 -39.01 4.41
C ASP A 244 12.08 -38.54 3.21
N SER A 245 12.61 -38.62 1.98
CA SER A 245 11.89 -38.30 0.75
C SER A 245 10.65 -39.20 0.53
N LEU A 246 10.78 -40.50 0.81
CA LEU A 246 9.69 -41.47 0.72
C LEU A 246 8.64 -41.23 1.80
N ALA A 247 9.05 -40.94 3.04
CA ALA A 247 8.14 -40.62 4.14
C ALA A 247 7.34 -39.33 3.86
N ILE A 248 7.99 -38.27 3.38
CA ILE A 248 7.32 -37.02 3.01
C ILE A 248 6.32 -37.27 1.88
N SER A 249 6.69 -38.05 0.86
CA SER A 249 5.80 -38.40 -0.25
C SER A 249 4.57 -39.20 0.22
N GLN A 250 4.74 -40.10 1.19
CA GLN A 250 3.62 -40.83 1.79
C GLN A 250 2.67 -39.89 2.53
N TYR A 251 3.20 -38.98 3.36
CA TYR A 251 2.39 -37.99 4.07
C TYR A 251 1.67 -37.03 3.09
N MET A 252 2.32 -36.64 1.99
CA MET A 252 1.69 -35.82 0.94
C MET A 252 0.48 -36.50 0.29
N ASN A 253 0.43 -37.83 0.25
CA ASN A 253 -0.68 -38.58 -0.33
C ASN A 253 -1.78 -38.95 0.69
N MET A 254 -1.59 -38.64 1.99
CA MET A 254 -2.62 -38.84 3.01
C MET A 254 -3.68 -37.74 2.93
N ALA A 255 -4.95 -38.12 2.78
CA ALA A 255 -6.08 -37.19 2.70
C ALA A 255 -6.33 -36.46 4.03
N ASP A 256 -6.26 -37.18 5.15
CA ASP A 256 -6.65 -36.65 6.47
C ASP A 256 -5.48 -36.19 7.33
N LEU A 257 -4.31 -35.93 6.74
CA LEU A 257 -3.09 -35.56 7.46
C LEU A 257 -3.30 -34.34 8.37
N GLU A 258 -4.11 -33.37 7.92
CA GLU A 258 -4.43 -32.14 8.65
C GLU A 258 -5.22 -32.40 9.95
N SER A 259 -6.00 -33.47 9.99
CA SER A 259 -6.81 -33.84 11.16
C SER A 259 -6.02 -34.58 12.24
N HIS A 260 -4.86 -35.14 11.87
CA HIS A 260 -4.00 -35.92 12.76
C HIS A 260 -2.88 -35.10 13.41
N LEU A 261 -2.80 -33.81 13.09
CA LEU A 261 -1.78 -32.91 13.59
C LEU A 261 -2.40 -31.78 14.41
N ASP A 262 -1.78 -31.50 15.56
CA ASP A 262 -2.16 -30.36 16.39
C ASP A 262 -1.72 -29.06 15.70
N GLY A 263 -2.66 -28.14 15.49
CA GLY A 263 -2.43 -26.87 14.81
C GLY A 263 -1.40 -25.99 15.52
N ASP A 264 -1.32 -26.05 16.86
CA ASP A 264 -0.34 -25.28 17.63
C ASP A 264 1.08 -25.83 17.39
N LEU A 265 1.23 -27.16 17.34
CA LEU A 265 2.52 -27.82 17.08
C LEU A 265 3.00 -27.62 15.63
N ILE A 266 2.08 -27.59 14.66
CA ILE A 266 2.40 -27.24 13.27
C ILE A 266 2.91 -25.80 13.19
N SER A 267 2.21 -24.85 13.83
CA SER A 267 2.60 -23.45 13.85
C SER A 267 4.02 -23.27 14.42
N ASP A 268 4.34 -23.96 15.50
CA ASP A 268 5.68 -23.89 16.12
C ASP A 268 6.75 -24.52 15.22
N CYS A 269 6.46 -25.65 14.56
CA CYS A 269 7.37 -26.23 13.57
C CYS A 269 7.59 -25.29 12.36
N LEU A 270 6.56 -24.60 11.88
CA LEU A 270 6.66 -23.66 10.76
C LEU A 270 7.47 -22.41 11.12
N LYS A 271 7.32 -21.89 12.35
CA LYS A 271 8.15 -20.79 12.86
C LYS A 271 9.62 -21.21 12.92
N GLU A 272 9.89 -22.38 13.48
CA GLU A 272 11.25 -22.93 13.53
C GLU A 272 11.84 -23.09 12.13
N MET A 273 11.09 -23.67 11.18
CA MET A 273 11.54 -23.81 9.79
C MET A 273 11.82 -22.47 9.11
N LYS A 274 10.99 -21.45 9.38
CA LYS A 274 11.14 -20.10 8.82
C LYS A 274 12.45 -19.45 9.25
N ASP A 275 12.89 -19.67 10.49
CA ASP A 275 14.13 -19.08 11.01
C ASP A 275 15.39 -19.62 10.30
N TYR A 276 15.29 -20.81 9.70
CA TYR A 276 16.37 -21.41 8.90
C TYR A 276 16.26 -21.10 7.39
N LEU A 277 15.18 -20.47 6.92
CA LEU A 277 15.06 -20.07 5.52
C LEU A 277 15.81 -18.76 5.27
N PRO A 278 16.47 -18.61 4.10
CA PRO A 278 17.14 -17.36 3.75
C PRO A 278 16.13 -16.20 3.70
N ILE A 279 16.33 -15.21 4.55
CA ILE A 279 15.50 -14.01 4.60
C ILE A 279 15.69 -13.24 3.30
N LYS A 280 14.65 -13.16 2.46
CA LYS A 280 14.63 -12.28 1.29
C LYS A 280 14.64 -10.83 1.78
N ARG A 281 15.81 -10.20 1.82
CA ARG A 281 15.95 -8.77 2.12
C ARG A 281 15.11 -7.96 1.11
N LYS A 282 14.39 -6.94 1.57
CA LYS A 282 13.73 -5.98 0.67
C LYS A 282 14.81 -5.29 -0.16
N LEU A 283 14.68 -5.39 -1.48
CA LEU A 283 15.64 -4.83 -2.43
C LEU A 283 15.40 -3.31 -2.54
N THR A 284 16.24 -2.51 -1.88
CA THR A 284 16.21 -1.04 -1.94
C THR A 284 17.51 -0.51 -2.57
N LYS A 285 17.51 0.76 -3.00
CA LYS A 285 18.70 1.37 -3.65
C LYS A 285 19.86 1.43 -2.67
N GLU A 286 19.56 1.76 -1.42
CA GLU A 286 20.50 1.91 -0.31
C GLU A 286 21.13 0.58 0.07
N ASN A 287 20.33 -0.50 0.11
CA ASN A 287 20.83 -1.84 0.43
C ASN A 287 21.77 -2.36 -0.67
N VAL A 288 21.37 -2.22 -1.94
CA VAL A 288 22.20 -2.65 -3.09
C VAL A 288 23.51 -1.85 -3.16
N LEU A 289 23.45 -0.54 -2.92
CA LEU A 289 24.64 0.30 -2.88
C LEU A 289 25.53 -0.08 -1.68
N GLY A 290 24.94 -0.36 -0.51
CA GLY A 290 25.65 -0.83 0.67
C GLY A 290 26.35 -2.18 0.45
N ASP A 291 25.71 -3.11 -0.26
CA ASP A 291 26.30 -4.40 -0.64
C ASP A 291 27.50 -4.19 -1.60
N LEU A 292 27.35 -3.35 -2.63
CA LEU A 292 28.45 -3.03 -3.55
C LEU A 292 29.62 -2.32 -2.87
N LEU A 293 29.35 -1.35 -1.97
CA LEU A 293 30.38 -0.68 -1.19
C LEU A 293 31.10 -1.64 -0.23
N ARG A 294 30.40 -2.63 0.33
CA ARG A 294 31.01 -3.70 1.13
C ARG A 294 31.97 -4.55 0.28
N ILE A 295 31.57 -4.89 -0.94
CA ILE A 295 32.42 -5.63 -1.89
C ILE A 295 33.69 -4.81 -2.21
N TYR A 296 33.56 -3.52 -2.49
CA TYR A 296 34.71 -2.64 -2.74
C TYR A 296 35.65 -2.46 -1.54
N ARG A 297 35.16 -2.59 -0.30
CA ARG A 297 36.00 -2.56 0.91
C ARG A 297 36.81 -3.83 1.11
N THR A 298 36.34 -4.96 0.58
CA THR A 298 36.96 -6.28 0.79
C THR A 298 37.78 -6.74 -0.40
N THR A 299 37.51 -6.21 -1.59
CA THR A 299 38.11 -6.67 -2.85
C THR A 299 38.76 -5.52 -3.62
N PRO A 300 40.00 -5.69 -4.12
CA PRO A 300 40.65 -4.68 -4.96
C PRO A 300 39.86 -4.39 -6.24
N ARG A 301 39.75 -3.10 -6.58
CA ARG A 301 39.01 -2.61 -7.75
C ARG A 301 39.38 -3.32 -9.06
N GLU A 302 40.65 -3.62 -9.25
CA GLU A 302 41.17 -4.32 -10.43
C GLU A 302 40.58 -5.73 -10.62
N LYS A 303 40.26 -6.42 -9.52
CA LYS A 303 39.65 -7.75 -9.56
C LYS A 303 38.19 -7.65 -9.99
N ILE A 304 37.47 -6.63 -9.49
CA ILE A 304 36.08 -6.34 -9.86
C ILE A 304 36.01 -5.92 -11.33
N GLU A 305 36.92 -5.06 -11.81
CA GLU A 305 36.99 -4.63 -13.21
C GLU A 305 37.27 -5.80 -14.17
N LYS A 306 38.03 -6.82 -13.75
CA LYS A 306 38.21 -8.06 -14.52
C LYS A 306 36.91 -8.85 -14.64
N VAL A 307 36.13 -8.96 -13.56
CA VAL A 307 34.83 -9.67 -13.54
C VAL A 307 33.83 -9.00 -14.47
N ILE A 308 33.77 -7.67 -14.49
CA ILE A 308 32.81 -6.92 -15.33
C ILE A 308 33.33 -6.60 -16.74
N LYS A 309 34.52 -7.09 -17.13
CA LYS A 309 35.16 -6.73 -18.41
C LYS A 309 34.29 -7.05 -19.64
N ASN A 310 33.54 -8.15 -19.59
CA ASN A 310 32.69 -8.61 -20.69
C ASN A 310 31.23 -8.14 -20.55
N GLU A 311 30.91 -7.35 -19.52
CA GLU A 311 29.53 -6.93 -19.26
C GLU A 311 29.09 -5.76 -20.14
N ARG A 312 27.76 -5.59 -20.23
CA ARG A 312 27.13 -4.51 -21.00
C ARG A 312 27.57 -3.12 -20.48
N PRO A 313 27.69 -2.11 -21.35
CA PRO A 313 28.13 -0.76 -20.94
C PRO A 313 27.35 -0.14 -19.79
N LEU A 314 26.04 -0.40 -19.70
CA LEU A 314 25.19 0.07 -18.61
C LEU A 314 25.55 -0.55 -17.26
N VAL A 315 25.90 -1.84 -17.24
CA VAL A 315 26.32 -2.55 -16.02
C VAL A 315 27.68 -2.02 -15.56
N LYS A 316 28.61 -1.83 -16.50
CA LYS A 316 29.92 -1.22 -16.20
C LYS A 316 29.78 0.16 -15.59
N ARG A 317 28.94 1.02 -16.19
CA ARG A 317 28.66 2.37 -15.69
C ARG A 317 28.07 2.34 -14.28
N PHE A 318 27.12 1.45 -14.02
CA PHE A 318 26.52 1.28 -12.70
C PHE A 318 27.54 0.89 -11.64
N ILE A 319 28.40 -0.07 -11.94
CA ILE A 319 29.42 -0.54 -11.01
C ILE A 319 30.47 0.52 -10.73
N SER A 320 30.86 1.29 -11.75
CA SER A 320 31.75 2.45 -11.57
C SER A 320 31.10 3.55 -10.73
N GLN A 321 29.85 3.91 -10.99
CA GLN A 321 29.16 4.96 -10.21
C GLN A 321 28.84 4.52 -8.78
N ALA A 322 28.57 3.23 -8.56
CA ALA A 322 28.38 2.68 -7.22
C ALA A 322 29.64 2.79 -6.34
N TYR A 323 30.84 2.82 -6.94
CA TYR A 323 32.09 3.08 -6.23
C TYR A 323 32.13 4.50 -5.65
N ASP A 324 31.62 5.47 -6.41
CA ASP A 324 31.52 6.88 -6.01
C ASP A 324 30.34 7.15 -5.05
N GLY A 325 29.60 6.10 -4.68
CA GLY A 325 28.41 6.20 -3.81
C GLY A 325 27.15 6.65 -4.55
N GLU A 326 27.15 6.65 -5.87
CA GLU A 326 26.01 7.06 -6.69
C GLU A 326 25.28 5.86 -7.31
N TYR A 327 23.96 5.85 -7.20
CA TYR A 327 23.13 4.82 -7.83
C TYR A 327 22.75 5.24 -9.26
N SER A 328 23.35 4.61 -10.26
CA SER A 328 22.97 4.84 -11.67
C SER A 328 21.66 4.13 -12.02
N GLY A 329 20.89 4.67 -12.97
CA GLY A 329 19.52 4.28 -13.38
C GLY A 329 19.27 2.85 -13.90
N LEU A 330 19.92 1.84 -13.35
CA LEU A 330 19.52 0.46 -13.47
C LEU A 330 18.26 0.18 -12.64
N PRO A 331 17.31 -0.62 -13.14
CA PRO A 331 16.19 -1.09 -12.33
C PRO A 331 16.68 -1.89 -11.12
N LEU A 332 16.06 -1.68 -9.96
CA LEU A 332 16.43 -2.29 -8.68
C LEU A 332 16.68 -3.80 -8.77
N ARG A 333 15.79 -4.53 -9.43
CA ARG A 333 15.89 -5.98 -9.58
C ARG A 333 17.13 -6.42 -10.35
N VAL A 334 17.49 -5.68 -11.39
CA VAL A 334 18.68 -5.97 -12.20
C VAL A 334 19.94 -5.58 -11.41
N ALA A 335 19.92 -4.45 -10.71
CA ALA A 335 21.02 -4.02 -9.85
C ALA A 335 21.34 -5.03 -8.73
N GLY A 336 20.30 -5.62 -8.11
CA GLY A 336 20.48 -6.69 -7.12
C GLY A 336 21.08 -7.96 -7.71
N ILE A 337 20.68 -8.36 -8.93
CA ILE A 337 21.28 -9.51 -9.63
C ILE A 337 22.75 -9.23 -9.96
N VAL A 338 23.08 -8.03 -10.42
CA VAL A 338 24.46 -7.63 -10.71
C VAL A 338 25.31 -7.63 -9.44
N ALA A 339 24.80 -7.10 -8.32
CA ALA A 339 25.51 -7.10 -7.06
C ALA A 339 25.80 -8.52 -6.57
N GLN A 340 24.80 -9.42 -6.64
CA GLN A 340 24.97 -10.84 -6.30
C GLN A 340 25.98 -11.52 -7.24
N TYR A 341 25.88 -11.29 -8.55
CA TYR A 341 26.81 -11.86 -9.53
C TYR A 341 28.26 -11.49 -9.24
N ILE A 342 28.51 -10.24 -8.83
CA ILE A 342 29.85 -9.80 -8.46
C ILE A 342 30.29 -10.47 -7.16
N GLU A 343 29.43 -10.54 -6.14
CA GLU A 343 29.73 -11.22 -4.87
C GLU A 343 30.07 -12.71 -5.10
N ASP A 344 29.35 -13.38 -6.00
CA ASP A 344 29.56 -14.79 -6.34
C ASP A 344 30.81 -15.03 -7.23
N SER A 345 31.27 -14.00 -7.95
CA SER A 345 32.39 -14.09 -8.91
C SER A 345 33.75 -13.69 -8.34
N ILE A 346 33.80 -13.20 -7.10
CA ILE A 346 35.01 -12.76 -6.38
C ILE A 346 35.55 -13.90 -5.53
#